data_AF-A0A227JD61-F1
#
_entry.id   AF-A0A227JD61-F1
#
_cell.length_a   1.000
_cell.length_b   1.000
_cell.length_c   1.000
_cell.angle_alpha   90.00
_cell.angle_beta   90.00
_cell.angle_gamma   90.00
#
_symmetry.space_group_name_H-M   'P 1'
#
loop_
_entity.id
_entity.type
_entity.pdbx_description
1 polymer ?
#
loop_
_entity_poly.entity_id
_entity_poly.type
_entity_poly.pdbx_seq_one_letter_code
_entity_poly.pdbx_strand_id
1 'polypeptide(L)'
;MLDRQLNNNFNELEKFFGGNTGFAKRIEDAIHGITGITGSIRTREKSLTEQNYRLNDDQAALDRRMEGLEKRTHAKFTAMQDATGKMQGQLGALMSALG
;
A
#
# COMPACT_ATOMS: atom_id res chain seq x y z
N MET A 1 18.37 59.41 -14.43
CA MET A 1 17.66 58.61 -15.47
C MET A 1 17.14 57.27 -14.95
N LEU A 2 17.68 56.75 -13.83
CA LEU A 2 17.15 55.57 -13.12
C LEU A 2 15.77 55.80 -12.48
N ASP A 3 15.50 56.97 -11.88
CA ASP A 3 14.18 57.27 -11.29
C ASP A 3 13.03 57.34 -12.30
N ARG A 4 13.34 57.73 -13.55
CA ARG A 4 12.34 57.81 -14.63
C ARG A 4 12.04 56.44 -15.22
N GLN A 5 13.03 55.54 -15.24
CA GLN A 5 12.82 54.14 -15.61
C GLN A 5 12.08 53.38 -14.51
N LEU A 6 12.36 53.65 -13.23
CA LEU A 6 11.58 53.10 -12.12
C LEU A 6 10.13 53.58 -12.12
N ASN A 7 9.85 54.87 -12.35
CA ASN A 7 8.46 55.37 -12.41
C ASN A 7 7.68 54.87 -13.64
N ASN A 8 8.31 54.71 -14.80
CA ASN A 8 7.65 54.12 -15.97
C ASN A 8 7.51 52.60 -15.88
N ASN A 9 8.44 51.91 -15.20
CA ASN A 9 8.40 50.47 -14.98
C ASN A 9 7.63 50.08 -13.72
N PHE A 10 7.20 51.02 -12.86
CA PHE A 10 6.46 50.69 -11.64
C PHE A 10 5.11 50.04 -11.98
N ASN A 11 4.44 50.53 -13.03
CA ASN A 11 3.22 49.90 -13.56
C ASN A 11 3.51 48.53 -14.21
N GLU A 12 4.69 48.32 -14.79
CA GLU A 12 5.10 47.01 -15.30
C GLU A 12 5.46 46.04 -14.17
N LEU A 13 6.03 46.54 -13.07
CA LEU A 13 6.28 45.78 -11.85
C LEU A 13 4.96 45.39 -11.18
N GLU A 14 4.00 46.31 -11.13
CA GLU A 14 2.63 46.06 -10.66
C GLU A 14 1.94 44.99 -11.51
N LYS A 15 2.01 45.09 -12.84
CA LYS A 15 1.48 44.04 -13.73
C LYS A 15 2.20 42.72 -13.57
N PHE A 16 3.51 42.74 -13.37
CA PHE A 16 4.32 41.54 -13.17
C PHE A 16 3.94 40.83 -11.88
N PHE A 17 3.68 41.53 -10.77
CA PHE A 17 3.35 40.88 -9.49
C PHE A 17 1.85 40.69 -9.27
N GLY A 18 1.00 41.66 -9.62
CA GLY A 18 -0.44 41.69 -9.29
C GLY A 18 -1.39 41.68 -10.47
N GLY A 19 -0.91 41.76 -11.71
CA GLY A 19 -1.76 41.66 -12.90
C GLY A 19 -2.44 40.30 -13.02
N ASN A 20 -3.57 40.22 -13.73
CA ASN A 20 -4.38 39.00 -13.90
C ASN A 20 -3.65 37.85 -14.63
N THR A 21 -2.45 38.11 -15.16
CA THR A 21 -1.51 37.14 -15.77
C THR A 21 -0.10 37.23 -15.18
N GLY A 22 0.05 37.96 -14.07
CA GLY A 22 1.33 38.19 -13.38
C GLY A 22 1.84 36.95 -12.66
N PHE A 23 3.04 37.06 -12.13
CA PHE A 23 3.77 36.04 -11.36
C PHE A 23 2.94 35.41 -10.24
N ALA A 24 2.19 36.21 -9.47
CA ALA A 24 1.33 35.67 -8.41
C ALA A 24 0.27 34.71 -8.97
N LYS A 25 -0.35 35.06 -10.11
CA LYS A 25 -1.34 34.19 -10.75
C LYS A 25 -0.71 32.90 -11.30
N ARG A 26 0.49 33.01 -11.87
CA ARG A 26 1.24 31.82 -12.36
C ARG A 26 1.63 30.89 -11.21
N ILE A 27 1.99 31.42 -10.04
CA ILE A 27 2.23 30.62 -8.83
C ILE A 27 0.93 29.98 -8.35
N GLU A 28 -0.16 30.73 -8.27
CA GLU A 28 -1.46 30.22 -7.86
C GLU A 28 -1.90 29.06 -8.77
N ASP A 29 -1.80 29.22 -10.09
CA ASP A 29 -2.15 28.18 -11.07
C ASP A 29 -1.23 26.96 -10.95
N ALA A 30 0.06 27.15 -10.69
CA ALA A 30 1.00 26.06 -10.47
C ALA A 30 0.70 25.29 -9.18
N ILE A 31 0.42 25.99 -8.08
CA ILE A 31 0.00 25.39 -6.81
C ILE A 31 -1.31 24.64 -7.03
N HIS A 32 -2.31 25.28 -7.62
CA HIS A 32 -3.63 24.69 -7.87
C HIS A 32 -3.57 23.49 -8.83
N GLY A 33 -2.67 23.49 -9.81
CA GLY A 33 -2.44 22.34 -10.68
C GLY A 33 -1.90 21.11 -9.93
N ILE A 34 -1.21 21.31 -8.80
CA ILE A 34 -0.64 20.23 -7.98
C ILE A 34 -1.58 19.84 -6.82
N THR A 35 -2.22 20.82 -6.20
CA THR A 35 -3.06 20.66 -5.00
C THR A 35 -4.55 20.53 -5.31
N GLY A 36 -4.97 20.84 -6.54
CA GLY A 36 -6.35 20.77 -6.97
C GLY A 36 -6.91 19.35 -6.99
N ILE A 37 -8.20 19.21 -7.26
CA ILE A 37 -8.92 17.94 -7.21
C ILE A 37 -8.33 16.90 -8.18
N THR A 38 -7.88 17.35 -9.35
CA THR A 38 -7.17 16.54 -10.36
C THR A 38 -5.65 16.62 -10.22
N GLY A 39 -5.16 17.29 -9.19
CA GLY A 39 -3.74 17.51 -8.94
C GLY A 39 -3.01 16.22 -8.57
N SER A 40 -1.70 16.25 -8.74
CA SER A 40 -0.84 15.09 -8.51
C SER A 40 -0.82 14.65 -7.04
N ILE A 41 -0.96 15.58 -6.08
CA ILE A 41 -1.04 15.25 -4.65
C ILE A 41 -2.32 14.47 -4.37
N ARG A 42 -3.46 14.97 -4.82
CA ARG A 42 -4.75 14.31 -4.60
C ARG A 42 -4.82 12.94 -5.25
N THR A 43 -4.27 12.82 -6.46
CA THR A 43 -4.13 11.53 -7.17
C THR A 43 -3.30 10.54 -6.35
N ARG A 44 -2.14 10.97 -5.83
CA ARG A 44 -1.27 10.13 -4.99
C ARG A 44 -1.95 9.72 -3.69
N GLU A 45 -2.63 10.64 -3.00
CA GLU A 45 -3.39 10.36 -1.77
C GLU A 45 -4.45 9.27 -2.00
N LYS A 46 -5.22 9.40 -3.10
CA LYS A 46 -6.22 8.39 -3.48
C LYS A 46 -5.57 7.04 -3.75
N SER A 47 -4.49 7.02 -4.54
CA SER A 47 -3.77 5.77 -4.84
C SER A 47 -3.18 5.10 -3.58
N LEU A 48 -2.64 5.88 -2.64
CA LEU A 48 -2.12 5.34 -1.37
C LEU A 48 -3.25 4.78 -0.49
N THR A 49 -4.39 5.46 -0.47
CA THR A 49 -5.58 5.00 0.26
C THR A 49 -6.09 3.68 -0.30
N GLU A 50 -6.19 3.57 -1.63
CA GLU A 50 -6.57 2.33 -2.31
C GLU A 50 -5.54 1.20 -2.09
N GLN A 51 -4.24 1.53 -2.07
CA GLN A 51 -3.20 0.56 -1.74
C GLN A 51 -3.34 0.04 -0.30
N ASN A 52 -3.62 0.92 0.66
CA ASN A 52 -3.87 0.51 2.05
C ASN A 52 -5.06 -0.44 2.16
N TYR A 53 -6.16 -0.18 1.46
CA TYR A 53 -7.31 -1.11 1.46
C TYR A 53 -6.94 -2.48 0.89
N ARG A 54 -6.23 -2.52 -0.25
CA ARG A 54 -5.76 -3.79 -0.83
C ARG A 54 -4.83 -4.55 0.11
N LEU A 55 -3.90 -3.86 0.76
CA LEU A 55 -2.99 -4.49 1.73
C LEU A 55 -3.74 -5.11 2.91
N ASN A 56 -4.79 -4.44 3.41
CA ASN A 56 -5.62 -5.00 4.48
C ASN A 56 -6.39 -6.25 4.02
N ASP A 57 -6.94 -6.23 2.81
CA ASP A 57 -7.65 -7.38 2.24
C ASP A 57 -6.69 -8.57 2.00
N ASP A 58 -5.49 -8.30 1.48
CA ASP A 58 -4.45 -9.28 1.25
C ASP A 58 -3.95 -9.89 2.57
N GLN A 59 -3.79 -9.08 3.61
CA GLN A 59 -3.43 -9.56 4.95
C GLN A 59 -4.51 -10.49 5.51
N ALA A 60 -5.79 -10.09 5.43
CA ALA A 60 -6.89 -10.94 5.89
C ALA A 60 -6.98 -12.26 5.10
N ALA A 61 -6.69 -12.23 3.80
CA ALA A 61 -6.62 -13.43 2.98
C ALA A 61 -5.44 -14.33 3.36
N LEU A 62 -4.29 -13.75 3.67
CA LEU A 62 -3.11 -14.47 4.15
C LEU A 62 -3.38 -15.14 5.50
N ASP A 63 -3.99 -14.44 6.45
CA ASP A 63 -4.31 -14.96 7.78
C ASP A 63 -5.19 -16.21 7.68
N ARG A 64 -6.25 -16.17 6.85
CA ARG A 64 -7.11 -17.34 6.58
C ARG A 64 -6.34 -18.52 5.98
N ARG A 65 -5.38 -18.24 5.08
CA ARG A 65 -4.54 -19.27 4.47
C ARG A 65 -3.60 -19.90 5.49
N MET A 66 -3.01 -19.11 6.37
CA MET A 66 -2.12 -19.57 7.43
C MET A 66 -2.87 -20.43 8.44
N GLU A 67 -4.06 -20.01 8.86
CA GLU A 67 -4.93 -20.81 9.74
C GLU A 67 -5.29 -22.16 9.09
N GLY A 68 -5.65 -22.16 7.81
CA GLY A 68 -5.93 -23.40 7.08
C GLY A 68 -4.71 -24.31 6.93
N LEU A 69 -3.53 -23.72 6.71
CA LEU A 69 -2.26 -24.44 6.65
C LEU A 69 -1.93 -25.08 8.01
N GLU A 70 -2.07 -24.34 9.10
CA GLU A 70 -1.85 -24.83 10.46
C GLU A 70 -2.78 -26.01 10.78
N LYS A 71 -4.10 -25.83 10.58
CA LYS A 71 -5.10 -26.90 10.81
C LYS A 71 -4.78 -28.17 10.03
N ARG A 72 -4.48 -28.01 8.73
CA ARG A 72 -4.12 -29.15 7.87
C ARG A 72 -2.84 -29.82 8.34
N THR A 73 -1.85 -29.04 8.77
CA THR A 73 -0.57 -29.55 9.22
C THR A 73 -0.75 -30.35 10.52
N HIS A 74 -1.47 -29.81 11.50
CA HIS A 74 -1.85 -30.53 12.72
C HIS A 74 -2.60 -31.82 12.42
N ALA A 75 -3.63 -31.77 11.57
CA ALA A 75 -4.39 -32.96 11.20
C ALA A 75 -3.50 -34.04 10.55
N LYS A 76 -2.56 -33.64 9.69
CA LYS A 76 -1.59 -34.57 9.10
C LYS A 76 -0.66 -35.17 10.15
N PHE A 77 -0.14 -34.37 11.09
CA PHE A 77 0.73 -34.88 12.15
C PHE A 77 0.01 -35.87 13.06
N THR A 78 -1.21 -35.57 13.49
CA THR A 78 -2.03 -36.48 14.29
C THR A 78 -2.32 -37.77 13.52
N ALA A 79 -2.72 -37.67 12.25
CA ALA A 79 -2.97 -38.85 11.42
C ALA A 79 -1.70 -39.72 11.22
N MET A 80 -0.53 -39.10 11.09
CA MET A 80 0.75 -39.82 11.03
C MET A 80 1.06 -40.53 12.35
N GLN A 81 0.86 -39.87 13.50
CA GLN A 81 1.06 -40.50 14.81
C GLN A 81 0.15 -41.72 15.00
N ASP A 82 -1.14 -41.60 14.65
CA ASP A 82 -2.08 -42.72 14.70
C ASP A 82 -1.66 -43.87 13.78
N ALA A 83 -1.26 -43.55 12.54
CA ALA A 83 -0.79 -44.54 11.58
C ALA A 83 0.48 -45.26 12.07
N THR A 84 1.44 -44.53 12.62
CA THR A 84 2.66 -45.10 13.20
C THR A 84 2.35 -45.98 14.40
N GLY A 85 1.46 -45.56 15.30
CA GLY A 85 1.04 -46.38 16.44
C GLY A 85 0.35 -47.68 16.02
N LYS A 86 -0.55 -47.62 15.03
CA LYS A 86 -1.18 -48.81 14.44
C LYS A 86 -0.15 -49.72 13.79
N MET A 87 0.81 -49.17 13.05
CA MET A 87 1.88 -49.94 12.41
C MET A 87 2.78 -50.63 13.45
N GLN A 88 3.16 -49.95 14.52
CA GLN A 88 3.94 -50.54 15.62
C GLN A 88 3.17 -51.68 16.30
N GLY A 89 1.87 -51.49 16.57
CA GLY A 89 1.02 -52.54 17.13
C GLY A 89 0.90 -53.76 16.20
N GLN A 90 0.72 -53.53 14.90
CA GLN A 90 0.69 -54.60 13.89
C GLN A 90 2.03 -55.34 13.80
N LEU A 91 3.15 -54.62 13.78
CA LEU A 91 4.48 -55.21 13.77
C LEU A 91 4.72 -56.06 15.03
N GLY A 92 4.32 -55.57 16.21
CA GLY A 92 4.41 -56.34 17.46
C GLY A 92 3.57 -57.62 17.41
N ALA A 93 2.33 -57.53 16.93
CA ALA A 93 1.45 -58.69 16.80
C ALA A 93 2.00 -59.74 15.82
N LEU A 94 2.59 -59.31 14.69
CA LEU A 94 3.24 -60.20 13.74
C LEU A 94 4.48 -60.86 14.35
N MET A 95 5.31 -60.10 15.07
CA MET A 95 6.49 -60.64 15.76
C MET A 95 6.10 -61.68 16.82
N SER A 96 5.04 -61.43 17.59
CA SER A 96 4.51 -62.40 18.56
C SER A 96 3.84 -63.61 17.91
N ALA A 97 3.38 -63.51 16.67
CA ALA A 97 2.79 -64.63 15.94
C ALA A 97 3.84 -65.48 15.18
N LEU A 98 5.03 -64.93 14.96
CA LEU A 98 6.15 -65.59 14.25
C LEU A 98 7.23 -66.15 15.19
N GLY A 99 7.20 -65.79 16.48
CA GLY A 99 8.06 -66.35 17.54
C GLY A 99 7.29 -67.33 18.41
#